data_AF-A0A551XJH6-F1
#
_entry.id   AF-A0A551XJH6-F1
#
_cell.length_a   1.000
_cell.length_b   1.000
_cell.length_c   1.000
_cell.angle_alpha   90.00
_cell.angle_beta   90.00
_cell.angle_gamma   90.00
#
_symmetry.space_group_name_H-M   'P 1'
#
loop_
_entity.id
_entity.type
_entity.pdbx_description
1 polymer ?
#
loop_
_entity_poly.entity_id
_entity_poly.type
_entity_poly.pdbx_seq_one_letter_code
_entity_poly.pdbx_strand_id
1 'polypeptide(L)'
;MSINPVTRASTALLITLLMGSMSGTFPVLAQSNINRPSLIAQQISIPVGTVIPLNYEKADKILVSKSDVIPLTLTVARDIRNRNGIVVIAAGSEVKGTLEAAGRGVRFIADEIRLDGGNRTIPLNATSRLITTTETVRKGAKTQDILAGTVAGAGAATAIAALTGDRKIEFLDVLAGAAVGTLAGWGLPAAGIVGGSSVQLYSVNPDRDLNITLQSPLVIRD
;
A
#
# COMPACT_ATOMS: atom_id res chain seq x y z
N MET A 1 -8.95 -72.54 -3.29
CA MET A 1 -7.85 -72.04 -2.43
C MET A 1 -8.12 -70.57 -2.08
N SER A 2 -8.98 -70.35 -1.09
CA SER A 2 -8.95 -69.19 -0.19
C SER A 2 -9.79 -69.58 1.03
N ILE A 3 -9.42 -69.07 2.19
CA ILE A 3 -9.84 -69.57 3.50
C ILE A 3 -10.37 -68.40 4.33
N ASN A 4 -11.64 -68.48 4.74
CA ASN A 4 -12.15 -68.43 6.14
C ASN A 4 -11.62 -67.33 7.12
N PRO A 5 -12.28 -67.09 8.29
CA PRO A 5 -13.67 -67.43 8.70
C PRO A 5 -14.37 -66.38 9.63
N VAL A 6 -15.63 -66.68 10.03
CA VAL A 6 -16.37 -66.29 11.29
C VAL A 6 -16.48 -64.80 11.73
N THR A 7 -17.38 -64.31 12.60
CA THR A 7 -18.37 -64.83 13.60
C THR A 7 -19.44 -63.71 13.83
N ARG A 8 -20.60 -63.81 14.51
CA ARG A 8 -21.29 -64.83 15.36
C ARG A 8 -22.82 -64.83 15.10
N ALA A 9 -23.52 -65.78 15.71
CA ALA A 9 -24.85 -65.73 16.36
C ALA A 9 -25.93 -64.72 15.87
N SER A 10 -27.10 -65.14 15.39
CA SER A 10 -28.17 -65.89 16.10
C SER A 10 -28.88 -65.10 17.22
N THR A 11 -30.06 -64.55 16.89
CA THR A 11 -31.32 -64.80 17.63
C THR A 11 -32.51 -64.33 16.81
N ALA A 12 -33.55 -65.16 16.72
CA ALA A 12 -34.87 -64.73 16.25
C ALA A 12 -35.62 -64.05 17.40
N LEU A 13 -36.54 -63.13 17.10
CA LEU A 13 -37.65 -62.83 18.00
C LEU A 13 -38.94 -62.56 17.20
N LEU A 14 -40.06 -62.87 17.84
CA LEU A 14 -41.39 -63.00 17.25
C LEU A 14 -41.92 -61.70 16.62
N ILE A 15 -42.67 -61.90 15.53
CA ILE A 15 -43.72 -60.96 15.12
C ILE A 15 -44.87 -61.11 16.12
N THR A 16 -45.16 -60.06 16.87
CA THR A 16 -46.41 -59.93 17.62
C THR A 16 -47.14 -58.67 17.17
N LEU A 17 -48.15 -58.82 16.32
CA LEU A 17 -49.13 -57.77 16.07
C LEU A 17 -49.98 -57.59 17.33
N LEU A 18 -49.96 -56.41 17.95
CA LEU A 18 -51.12 -55.90 18.67
C LEU A 18 -51.71 -54.72 17.92
N MET A 19 -52.92 -54.89 17.42
CA MET A 19 -53.74 -53.82 16.89
C MET A 19 -54.20 -52.94 18.06
N GLY A 20 -53.65 -51.74 18.16
CA GLY A 20 -54.04 -50.73 19.14
C GLY A 20 -54.44 -49.44 18.44
N SER A 21 -55.74 -49.22 18.26
CA SER A 21 -56.27 -47.97 17.73
C SER A 21 -56.11 -46.85 18.77
N MET A 22 -55.06 -46.04 18.63
CA MET A 22 -54.86 -44.84 19.46
C MET A 22 -54.75 -43.59 18.59
N SER A 23 -55.55 -42.59 18.96
CA SER A 23 -55.72 -41.31 18.28
C SER A 23 -54.39 -40.59 18.09
N GLY A 24 -54.21 -39.97 16.93
CA GLY A 24 -52.92 -39.40 16.56
C GLY A 24 -52.53 -38.15 17.35
N THR A 25 -51.24 -38.09 17.68
CA THR A 25 -50.48 -36.84 17.76
C THR A 25 -49.13 -37.07 17.07
N PHE A 26 -48.97 -36.55 15.86
CA PHE A 26 -47.64 -36.48 15.24
C PHE A 26 -46.83 -35.42 16.01
N PRO A 27 -45.59 -35.72 16.46
CA PRO A 27 -44.72 -34.67 16.94
C PRO A 27 -44.33 -33.80 15.74
N VAL A 28 -44.99 -32.66 15.60
CA VAL A 28 -44.53 -31.61 14.69
C VAL A 28 -43.16 -31.19 15.17
N LEU A 29 -42.12 -31.64 14.46
CA LEU A 29 -40.80 -31.07 14.56
C LEU A 29 -40.92 -29.62 14.09
N ALA A 30 -41.19 -28.73 15.04
CA ALA A 30 -41.06 -27.29 14.84
C ALA A 30 -39.58 -27.04 14.55
N GLN A 31 -39.23 -27.08 13.27
CA GLN A 31 -37.99 -26.52 12.76
C GLN A 31 -38.06 -25.04 13.10
N SER A 32 -37.50 -24.68 14.25
CA SER A 32 -37.17 -23.31 14.58
C SER A 32 -36.20 -22.87 13.50
N ASN A 33 -36.76 -22.22 12.48
CA ASN A 33 -36.00 -21.57 11.43
C ASN A 33 -35.37 -20.38 12.13
N ILE A 34 -34.25 -20.64 12.82
CA ILE A 34 -33.43 -19.63 13.46
C ILE A 34 -32.91 -18.82 12.30
N ASN A 35 -33.66 -17.76 11.99
CA ASN A 35 -33.29 -16.69 11.09
C ASN A 35 -32.14 -15.95 11.77
N ARG A 36 -30.97 -16.62 11.81
CA ARG A 36 -29.70 -16.01 12.18
C ARG A 36 -29.61 -14.83 11.24
N PRO A 37 -29.66 -13.58 11.73
CA PRO A 37 -29.40 -12.46 10.85
C PRO A 37 -28.05 -12.77 10.23
N SER A 38 -28.01 -12.89 8.91
CA SER A 38 -26.74 -12.87 8.21
C SER A 38 -26.13 -11.55 8.62
N LEU A 39 -25.10 -11.62 9.46
CA LEU A 39 -24.18 -10.52 9.65
C LEU A 39 -23.49 -10.40 8.30
N ILE A 40 -24.16 -9.72 7.37
CA ILE A 40 -23.58 -9.23 6.14
C ILE A 40 -22.52 -8.26 6.64
N ALA A 41 -21.29 -8.76 6.80
CA ALA A 41 -20.11 -7.95 6.99
C ALA A 41 -20.17 -6.93 5.85
N GLN A 42 -20.48 -5.68 6.20
CA GLN A 42 -20.79 -4.68 5.19
C GLN A 42 -19.47 -4.38 4.51
N GLN A 43 -19.25 -4.97 3.34
CA GLN A 43 -17.97 -4.89 2.66
C GLN A 43 -17.80 -3.46 2.12
N ILE A 44 -17.32 -2.57 2.99
CA ILE A 44 -17.10 -1.16 2.67
C ILE A 44 -15.99 -1.13 1.63
N SER A 45 -16.35 -0.71 0.41
CA SER A 45 -15.43 -0.65 -0.71
C SER A 45 -15.33 0.77 -1.25
N ILE A 46 -14.10 1.15 -1.60
CA ILE A 46 -13.79 2.40 -2.30
C ILE A 46 -13.53 2.03 -3.77
N PRO A 47 -14.21 2.67 -4.74
CA PRO A 47 -14.08 2.30 -6.14
C PRO A 47 -12.72 2.72 -6.72
N VAL A 48 -12.28 1.97 -7.74
CA VAL A 48 -11.19 2.35 -8.65
C VAL A 48 -11.38 3.79 -9.17
N GLY A 49 -10.28 4.51 -9.37
CA GLY A 49 -10.30 5.91 -9.79
C GLY A 49 -10.54 6.91 -8.65
N THR A 50 -10.77 6.46 -7.41
CA THR A 50 -10.85 7.37 -6.25
C THR A 50 -9.47 7.98 -5.98
N VAL A 51 -9.43 9.31 -5.85
CA VAL A 51 -8.21 10.06 -5.50
C VAL A 51 -8.12 10.18 -3.99
N ILE A 52 -7.00 9.72 -3.42
CA ILE A 52 -6.66 9.91 -2.01
C ILE A 52 -5.61 11.04 -1.95
N PRO A 53 -5.92 12.17 -1.31
CA PRO A 53 -4.99 13.27 -1.17
C PRO A 53 -3.99 12.94 -0.05
N LEU A 54 -2.71 13.16 -0.31
CA LEU A 54 -1.62 12.82 0.61
C LEU A 54 -0.84 14.09 0.98
N ASN A 55 -0.22 14.07 2.15
CA ASN A 55 0.60 15.13 2.73
C ASN A 55 1.99 14.57 3.07
N TYR A 56 3.04 15.39 2.98
CA TYR A 56 4.39 15.01 3.43
C TYR A 56 5.05 16.07 4.32
N GLU A 57 4.95 15.86 5.62
CA GLU A 57 5.37 16.84 6.62
C GLU A 57 6.90 17.00 6.77
N LYS A 58 7.68 16.13 6.11
CA LYS A 58 9.15 16.15 6.22
C LYS A 58 9.84 17.09 5.22
N ALA A 59 9.17 17.48 4.13
CA ALA A 59 9.77 18.31 3.08
C ALA A 59 8.76 18.91 2.11
N ASP A 60 8.96 20.18 1.74
CA ASP A 60 8.18 20.90 0.71
C ASP A 60 8.56 20.47 -0.73
N LYS A 61 9.78 19.93 -0.91
CA LYS A 61 10.29 19.47 -2.21
C LYS A 61 11.21 18.26 -2.04
N ILE A 62 11.06 17.26 -2.91
CA ILE A 62 11.98 16.12 -3.04
C ILE A 62 12.69 16.22 -4.40
N LEU A 63 14.02 16.26 -4.39
CA LEU A 63 14.85 16.12 -5.58
C LEU A 63 15.22 14.66 -5.81
N VAL A 64 14.94 14.14 -7.02
CA VAL A 64 15.01 12.70 -7.34
C VAL A 64 15.81 12.49 -8.63
N SER A 65 16.77 11.56 -8.61
CA SER A 65 17.52 11.13 -9.80
C SER A 65 16.77 10.05 -10.57
N LYS A 66 17.18 9.77 -11.82
CA LYS A 66 16.60 8.70 -12.63
C LYS A 66 16.88 7.28 -12.09
N SER A 67 17.87 7.12 -11.21
CA SER A 67 18.21 5.85 -10.56
C SER A 67 17.70 5.74 -9.12
N ASP A 68 17.01 6.76 -8.61
CA ASP A 68 16.55 6.76 -7.22
C ASP A 68 15.30 5.89 -7.05
N VAL A 69 15.30 5.10 -5.98
CA VAL A 69 14.18 4.31 -5.49
C VAL A 69 14.02 4.69 -4.02
N ILE A 70 13.01 5.49 -3.70
CA ILE A 70 12.87 6.17 -2.41
C ILE A 70 11.63 5.63 -1.70
N PRO A 71 11.76 4.86 -0.60
CA PRO A 71 10.61 4.50 0.22
C PRO A 71 10.06 5.74 0.93
N LEU A 72 8.77 5.99 0.82
CA LEU A 72 8.08 7.11 1.46
C LEU A 72 6.87 6.61 2.26
N THR A 73 6.71 7.16 3.46
CA THR A 73 5.46 7.15 4.21
C THR A 73 4.83 8.53 4.09
N LEU A 74 3.62 8.59 3.58
CA LEU A 74 2.81 9.80 3.38
C LEU A 74 1.56 9.71 4.25
N THR A 75 0.99 10.85 4.65
CA THR A 75 -0.19 10.89 5.52
C THR A 75 -1.43 11.26 4.70
N VAL A 76 -2.57 10.60 4.92
CA VAL A 76 -3.84 10.96 4.27
C VAL A 76 -4.32 12.32 4.78
N ALA A 77 -4.46 13.28 3.87
CA ALA A 77 -4.67 14.69 4.20
C ALA A 77 -6.10 15.06 4.63
N ARG A 78 -7.10 14.22 4.32
CA ARG A 78 -8.50 14.39 4.75
C ARG A 78 -9.28 13.08 4.67
N ASP A 79 -10.38 12.99 5.41
CA ASP A 79 -11.32 11.86 5.36
C ASP A 79 -11.76 11.51 3.93
N ILE A 80 -11.67 10.23 3.59
CA ILE A 80 -12.32 9.63 2.43
C ILE A 80 -13.63 9.01 2.89
N ARG A 81 -14.75 9.51 2.34
CA ARG A 81 -16.10 9.06 2.67
C ARG A 81 -16.72 8.28 1.52
N ASN A 82 -17.52 7.26 1.84
CA ASN A 82 -18.32 6.58 0.84
C ASN A 82 -19.57 7.39 0.46
N ARG A 83 -20.36 6.87 -0.49
CA ARG A 83 -21.62 7.50 -0.95
C ARG A 83 -22.66 7.71 0.16
N ASN A 84 -22.54 7.00 1.28
CA ASN A 84 -23.45 7.08 2.43
C ASN A 84 -22.92 8.05 3.52
N GLY A 85 -21.82 8.78 3.25
CA GLY A 85 -21.21 9.75 4.18
C GLY A 85 -20.30 9.15 5.26
N ILE A 86 -20.19 7.82 5.33
CA ILE A 86 -19.37 7.08 6.30
C ILE A 86 -17.89 7.26 5.93
N VAL A 87 -17.06 7.60 6.92
CA VAL A 87 -15.59 7.67 6.77
C VAL A 87 -15.04 6.26 6.60
N VAL A 88 -14.30 6.02 5.52
CA VAL A 88 -13.72 4.73 5.16
C VAL A 88 -12.20 4.73 5.34
N ILE A 89 -11.58 5.88 5.08
CA ILE A 89 -10.19 6.17 5.44
C ILE A 89 -10.23 7.52 6.15
N ALA A 90 -9.80 7.55 7.41
CA ALA A 90 -9.69 8.80 8.17
C ALA A 90 -8.44 9.58 7.74
N ALA A 91 -8.49 10.91 7.90
CA ALA A 91 -7.28 11.73 7.90
C ALA A 91 -6.26 11.16 8.91
N GLY A 92 -4.95 11.33 8.68
CA GLY A 92 -3.92 10.76 9.55
C GLY A 92 -3.54 9.29 9.24
N SER A 93 -4.30 8.60 8.38
CA SER A 93 -3.92 7.24 7.93
C SER A 93 -2.59 7.30 7.16
N GLU A 94 -1.68 6.36 7.40
CA GLU A 94 -0.37 6.32 6.73
C GLU A 94 -0.43 5.48 5.46
N VAL A 95 -0.03 6.06 4.33
CA VAL A 95 0.21 5.35 3.08
C VAL A 95 1.70 5.14 2.91
N LYS A 96 2.13 3.89 2.78
CA LYS A 96 3.51 3.55 2.44
C LYS A 96 3.61 3.15 0.98
N GLY A 97 4.75 3.48 0.40
CA GLY A 97 5.04 3.15 -0.98
C GLY A 97 6.45 3.54 -1.38
N THR A 98 6.70 3.49 -2.68
CA THR A 98 8.00 3.79 -3.27
C THR A 98 7.88 4.83 -4.37
N LEU A 99 8.71 5.87 -4.31
CA LEU A 99 8.90 6.86 -5.37
C LEU A 99 10.08 6.43 -6.24
N GLU A 100 9.78 6.07 -7.49
CA GLU A 100 10.75 5.49 -8.42
C GLU A 100 10.57 6.01 -9.86
N ALA A 101 11.50 5.66 -10.75
CA ALA A 101 11.49 6.08 -12.15
C ALA A 101 10.44 5.33 -12.99
N ALA A 102 9.54 6.08 -13.62
CA ALA A 102 8.48 5.58 -14.49
C ALA A 102 8.64 6.11 -15.93
N GLY A 103 9.50 5.47 -16.72
CA GLY A 103 9.74 5.81 -18.12
C GLY A 103 10.47 7.15 -18.31
N ARG A 104 9.71 8.24 -18.51
CA ARG A 104 10.23 9.61 -18.76
C ARG A 104 10.09 10.56 -17.57
N GLY A 105 9.78 10.02 -16.40
CA GLY A 105 9.52 10.78 -15.18
C GLY A 105 9.70 9.89 -13.95
N VAL A 106 9.21 10.35 -12.81
CA VAL A 106 9.09 9.57 -11.58
C VAL A 106 7.62 9.42 -11.18
N ARG A 107 7.32 8.40 -10.38
CA ARG A 107 5.99 8.09 -9.87
C ARG A 107 6.11 7.47 -8.49
N PHE A 108 5.30 7.94 -7.55
CA PHE A 108 5.01 7.22 -6.31
C PHE A 108 3.96 6.13 -6.56
N ILE A 109 4.33 4.91 -6.21
CA ILE A 109 3.50 3.70 -6.19
C ILE A 109 3.21 3.42 -4.71
N ALA A 110 1.94 3.27 -4.36
CA ALA A 110 1.50 3.03 -2.99
C ALA A 110 1.08 1.57 -2.82
N ASP A 111 1.73 0.89 -1.88
CA ASP A 111 1.71 -0.57 -1.70
C ASP A 111 0.82 -1.00 -0.52
N GLU A 112 0.77 -0.19 0.55
CA GLU A 112 -0.06 -0.45 1.72
C GLU A 112 -0.57 0.83 2.39
N ILE A 113 -1.72 0.73 3.05
CA ILE A 113 -2.27 1.77 3.93
C ILE A 113 -2.49 1.22 5.34
N ARG A 114 -1.94 1.90 6.34
CA ARG A 114 -2.27 1.73 7.76
C ARG A 114 -3.37 2.74 8.11
N LEU A 115 -4.54 2.24 8.45
CA LEU A 115 -5.66 3.11 8.84
C LEU A 115 -5.37 3.81 10.17
N ASP A 116 -5.81 5.06 10.31
CA ASP A 116 -5.72 5.78 11.59
C ASP A 116 -6.57 5.11 12.69
N GLY A 117 -6.17 5.29 13.94
CA GLY A 117 -6.82 4.70 15.11
C GLY A 117 -6.62 3.19 15.30
N GLY A 118 -5.83 2.51 14.45
CA GLY A 118 -5.59 1.07 14.58
C GLY A 118 -4.26 0.59 14.00
N ASN A 119 -3.84 -0.60 14.43
CA ASN A 119 -2.63 -1.28 13.92
C ASN A 119 -2.93 -2.11 12.65
N ARG A 120 -3.91 -1.67 11.85
CA ARG A 120 -4.45 -2.41 10.71
C ARG A 120 -3.88 -1.89 9.40
N THR A 121 -3.07 -2.72 8.76
CA THR A 121 -2.54 -2.50 7.42
C THR A 121 -3.40 -3.23 6.39
N ILE A 122 -3.69 -2.58 5.26
CA ILE A 122 -4.44 -3.14 4.13
C ILE A 122 -3.59 -2.96 2.86
N PRO A 123 -3.45 -3.98 2.00
CA PRO A 123 -2.76 -3.83 0.73
C PRO A 123 -3.48 -2.80 -0.13
N LEU A 124 -2.69 -1.92 -0.75
CA LEU A 124 -3.14 -0.82 -1.58
C LEU A 124 -2.56 -1.02 -2.97
N ASN A 125 -3.35 -0.73 -4.00
CA ASN A 125 -2.86 -0.64 -5.36
C ASN A 125 -3.29 0.72 -5.90
N ALA A 126 -2.42 1.70 -5.72
CA ALA A 126 -2.68 3.07 -6.09
C ALA A 126 -1.40 3.73 -6.60
N THR A 127 -1.54 4.65 -7.55
CA THR A 127 -0.39 5.36 -8.11
C THR A 127 -0.66 6.85 -8.22
N SER A 128 0.39 7.64 -8.05
CA SER A 128 0.40 9.06 -8.38
C SER A 128 0.47 9.28 -9.89
N ARG A 129 0.16 10.52 -10.30
CA ARG A 129 0.41 10.96 -11.68
C ARG A 129 1.90 10.87 -12.02
N LEU A 130 2.24 10.81 -13.31
CA LEU A 130 3.64 10.84 -13.72
C LEU A 130 4.21 12.25 -13.48
N ILE A 131 5.25 12.38 -12.65
CA ILE A 131 5.97 13.63 -12.46
C ILE A 131 7.09 13.73 -13.50
N THR A 132 7.05 14.76 -14.33
CA THR A 132 8.10 15.06 -15.32
C THR A 132 8.73 16.44 -15.11
N THR A 133 8.36 17.14 -14.04
CA THR A 133 8.96 18.43 -13.65
C THR A 133 10.42 18.21 -13.30
N THR A 134 11.32 19.00 -13.87
CA THR A 134 12.75 18.92 -13.61
C THR A 134 13.34 20.24 -13.16
N GLU A 135 14.37 20.16 -12.32
CA GLU A 135 15.18 21.27 -11.85
C GLU A 135 16.64 21.04 -12.29
N THR A 136 17.35 22.11 -12.65
CA THR A 136 18.73 22.02 -13.12
C THR A 136 19.68 22.63 -12.08
N VAL A 137 20.38 21.76 -11.35
CA VAL A 137 21.40 22.17 -10.39
C VAL A 137 22.71 22.40 -11.12
N ARG A 138 23.37 23.53 -10.88
CA ARG A 138 24.60 23.94 -11.58
C ARG A 138 25.83 23.86 -10.68
N LYS A 139 26.99 23.72 -11.31
CA LYS A 139 28.31 23.73 -10.64
C LYS A 139 28.50 25.05 -9.90
N GLY A 140 28.86 24.97 -8.63
CA GLY A 140 29.00 26.15 -7.76
C GLY A 140 27.69 26.83 -7.37
N ALA A 141 26.52 26.23 -7.62
CA ALA A 141 25.30 26.60 -6.91
C ALA A 141 25.53 26.39 -5.41
N LYS A 142 25.13 27.37 -4.60
CA LYS A 142 25.28 27.31 -3.14
C LYS A 142 24.16 26.48 -2.56
N THR A 143 24.39 25.89 -1.39
CA THR A 143 23.29 25.31 -0.58
C THR A 143 22.17 26.35 -0.31
N GLN A 144 22.50 27.65 -0.34
CA GLN A 144 21.57 28.79 -0.21
C GLN A 144 20.59 28.94 -1.38
N ASP A 145 20.96 28.43 -2.57
CA ASP A 145 20.14 28.49 -3.78
C ASP A 145 19.12 27.32 -3.84
N ILE A 146 19.30 26.32 -2.96
CA ILE A 146 18.35 25.24 -2.73
C ILE A 146 17.30 25.75 -1.74
N LEU A 147 16.03 25.65 -2.11
CA LEU A 147 14.91 26.13 -1.30
C LEU A 147 14.88 25.40 0.05
N ALA A 148 14.68 26.13 1.15
CA ALA A 148 14.44 25.54 2.47
C ALA A 148 13.29 24.52 2.41
N GLY A 149 13.38 23.43 3.19
CA GLY A 149 12.43 22.32 3.07
C GLY A 149 12.65 21.42 1.84
N THR A 150 13.75 21.56 1.11
CA THR A 150 14.13 20.62 0.04
C THR A 150 15.00 19.49 0.59
N VAL A 151 14.59 18.26 0.30
CA VAL A 151 15.34 17.03 0.57
C VAL A 151 15.74 16.33 -0.73
N ALA A 152 16.75 15.47 -0.69
CA ALA A 152 17.25 14.77 -1.88
C ALA A 152 17.30 13.24 -1.68
N GLY A 153 16.92 12.50 -2.73
CA GLY A 153 17.19 11.07 -2.86
C GLY A 153 18.70 10.79 -3.01
N ALA A 154 19.12 9.53 -2.82
CA ALA A 154 20.54 9.19 -2.71
C ALA A 154 21.36 9.59 -3.96
N GLY A 155 20.91 9.25 -5.17
CA GLY A 155 21.59 9.63 -6.41
C GLY A 155 21.49 11.13 -6.70
N ALA A 156 20.38 11.77 -6.34
CA ALA A 156 20.25 13.23 -6.43
C ALA A 156 21.26 13.94 -5.53
N ALA A 157 21.35 13.55 -4.25
CA ALA A 157 22.30 14.10 -3.29
C ALA A 157 23.76 13.90 -3.73
N THR A 158 24.11 12.70 -4.22
CA THR A 158 25.44 12.42 -4.80
C THR A 158 25.75 13.32 -5.99
N ALA A 159 24.80 13.51 -6.90
CA ALA A 159 24.99 14.35 -8.08
C ALA A 159 25.17 15.84 -7.72
N ILE A 160 24.41 16.34 -6.74
CA ILE A 160 24.55 17.73 -6.28
C ILE A 160 25.89 17.93 -5.57
N ALA A 161 26.25 17.06 -4.62
CA ALA A 161 27.51 17.16 -3.88
C ALA A 161 28.74 17.15 -4.82
N ALA A 162 28.69 16.38 -5.91
CA ALA A 162 29.75 16.36 -6.93
C ALA A 162 29.88 17.67 -7.74
N LEU A 163 28.81 18.47 -7.83
CA LEU A 163 28.79 19.75 -8.57
C LEU A 163 29.02 20.98 -7.69
N THR A 164 28.54 20.97 -6.45
CA THR A 164 28.64 22.11 -5.53
C THR A 164 29.87 22.05 -4.64
N GLY A 165 30.34 20.84 -4.31
CA GLY A 165 31.33 20.61 -3.25
C GLY A 165 30.76 20.73 -1.83
N ASP A 166 29.49 21.12 -1.69
CA ASP A 166 28.79 21.28 -0.42
C ASP A 166 28.17 19.96 0.04
N ARG A 167 28.51 19.53 1.26
CA ARG A 167 27.96 18.32 1.92
C ARG A 167 26.81 18.63 2.90
N LYS A 168 26.13 19.76 2.71
CA LYS A 168 25.15 20.32 3.68
C LYS A 168 23.67 20.15 3.27
N ILE A 169 23.39 19.29 2.30
CA ILE A 169 22.00 19.02 1.90
C ILE A 169 21.36 18.11 2.92
N GLU A 170 20.15 18.46 3.33
CA GLU A 170 19.34 17.66 4.24
C GLU A 170 18.94 16.36 3.53
N PHE A 171 19.54 15.26 3.98
CA PHE A 171 19.26 13.94 3.44
C PHE A 171 17.89 13.50 3.91
N LEU A 172 17.12 12.85 3.04
CA LEU A 172 16.08 11.97 3.55
C LEU A 172 16.74 10.88 4.40
N ASP A 173 16.18 10.56 5.57
CA ASP A 173 16.67 9.49 6.45
C ASP A 173 16.42 8.09 5.83
N VAL A 174 17.15 7.78 4.76
CA VAL A 174 17.20 6.47 4.09
C VAL A 174 18.29 5.57 4.73
N LEU A 175 19.06 6.11 5.68
CA LEU A 175 20.40 5.66 6.04
C LEU A 175 20.49 4.55 7.11
N ALA A 176 19.37 3.88 7.44
CA ALA A 176 19.35 2.84 8.49
C ALA A 176 18.62 1.52 8.15
N GLY A 177 18.01 1.37 6.97
CA GLY A 177 17.23 0.14 6.68
C GLY A 177 16.85 -0.18 5.24
N ALA A 178 16.93 0.76 4.31
CA ALA A 178 16.65 0.48 2.90
C ALA A 178 17.88 -0.15 2.23
N ALA A 179 17.97 -1.48 2.26
CA ALA A 179 18.99 -2.25 1.54
C ALA A 179 18.73 -2.24 0.01
N VAL A 180 18.89 -1.07 -0.62
CA VAL A 180 18.88 -0.94 -2.09
C VAL A 180 20.32 -1.14 -2.56
N GLY A 181 20.58 -2.28 -3.20
CA GLY A 181 21.91 -2.71 -3.66
C GLY A 181 22.44 -1.91 -4.84
N THR A 182 22.61 -0.59 -4.71
CA THR A 182 23.42 0.18 -5.64
C THR A 182 24.87 -0.27 -5.50
N LEU A 183 25.35 -1.01 -6.50
CA LEU A 183 26.74 -1.39 -6.64
C LEU A 183 27.63 -0.14 -6.50
N ALA A 184 28.35 -0.01 -5.39
CA ALA A 184 29.45 0.96 -5.22
C ALA A 184 30.69 0.54 -6.04
N GLY A 185 30.44 -0.08 -7.20
CA GLY A 185 31.42 -0.59 -8.15
C GLY A 185 31.80 0.49 -9.15
N TRP A 186 32.83 1.23 -8.79
CA TRP A 186 33.85 1.77 -9.71
C TRP A 186 33.31 2.56 -10.92
N GLY A 187 33.09 3.87 -10.74
CA GLY A 187 33.33 4.86 -11.80
C GLY A 187 32.32 5.00 -12.93
N LEU A 188 31.10 4.45 -12.82
CA LEU A 188 30.04 4.67 -13.82
C LEU A 188 29.26 5.98 -13.58
N PRO A 189 28.92 6.75 -14.64
CA PRO A 189 28.26 8.05 -14.53
C PRO A 189 26.74 7.94 -14.31
N ALA A 190 26.32 7.25 -13.24
CA ALA A 190 24.90 7.10 -12.87
C ALA A 190 24.19 8.45 -12.61
N ALA A 191 24.96 9.48 -12.24
CA ALA A 191 24.49 10.85 -12.03
C ALA A 191 24.26 11.66 -13.33
N GLY A 192 24.53 11.11 -14.52
CA GLY A 192 24.41 11.85 -15.79
C GLY A 192 25.42 13.00 -15.96
N ILE A 193 26.45 13.07 -15.10
CA ILE A 193 27.51 14.09 -15.15
C ILE A 193 28.51 13.74 -16.27
N VAL A 194 28.07 13.88 -17.52
CA VAL A 194 28.92 13.77 -18.71
C VAL A 194 29.40 15.18 -19.08
N GLY A 195 30.54 15.60 -18.53
CA GLY A 195 31.25 16.85 -18.90
C GLY A 195 30.53 18.18 -18.58
N GLY A 196 29.26 18.15 -18.18
CA GLY A 196 28.45 19.34 -17.94
C GLY A 196 28.71 20.00 -16.59
N SER A 197 28.63 21.33 -16.56
CA SER A 197 28.57 22.14 -15.34
C SER A 197 27.19 22.12 -14.67
N SER A 198 26.38 21.08 -14.88
CA SER A 198 25.02 20.95 -14.36
C SER A 198 24.48 19.52 -14.43
N VAL A 199 23.55 19.19 -13.54
CA VAL A 199 22.72 17.98 -13.58
C VAL A 199 21.24 18.38 -13.61
N GLN A 200 20.42 17.59 -14.30
CA GLN A 200 18.97 17.70 -14.29
C GLN A 200 18.38 16.62 -13.37
N LEU A 201 17.58 17.03 -12.40
CA LEU A 201 16.91 16.18 -11.41
C LEU A 201 15.40 16.35 -11.54
N TYR A 202 14.61 15.35 -11.17
CA TYR A 202 13.17 15.54 -11.03
C TYR A 202 12.87 16.31 -9.74
N SER A 203 12.03 17.34 -9.85
CA SER A 203 11.53 18.11 -8.71
C SER A 203 10.10 17.69 -8.42
N VAL A 204 9.90 17.02 -7.28
CA VAL A 204 8.60 16.56 -6.81
C VAL A 204 8.15 17.48 -5.66
N ASN A 205 6.98 18.09 -5.77
CA ASN A 205 6.30 18.74 -4.65
C ASN A 205 5.27 17.77 -4.05
N PRO A 206 5.49 17.23 -2.84
CA PRO A 206 4.69 16.12 -2.32
C PRO A 206 3.18 16.36 -2.34
N ASP A 207 2.71 17.48 -1.79
CA ASP A 207 1.28 17.74 -1.57
C ASP A 207 0.48 17.95 -2.87
N ARG A 208 1.17 18.32 -3.97
CA ARG A 208 0.56 18.51 -5.29
C ARG A 208 0.77 17.31 -6.21
N ASP A 209 1.92 16.67 -6.14
CA ASP A 209 2.34 15.63 -7.09
C ASP A 209 2.01 14.21 -6.64
N LEU A 210 2.06 13.91 -5.33
CA LEU A 210 2.00 12.55 -4.81
C LEU A 210 0.59 12.06 -4.45
N ASN A 211 -0.44 12.88 -4.68
CA ASN A 211 -1.84 12.46 -4.60
C ASN A 211 -2.08 11.21 -5.46
N ILE A 212 -2.53 10.12 -4.84
CA ILE A 212 -2.66 8.81 -5.47
C ILE A 212 -4.07 8.57 -5.99
N THR A 213 -4.18 7.79 -7.06
CA THR A 213 -5.43 7.29 -7.61
C THR A 213 -5.48 5.77 -7.47
N LEU A 214 -6.55 5.23 -6.90
CA LEU A 214 -6.76 3.78 -6.80
C LEU A 214 -6.79 3.13 -8.19
N GLN A 215 -5.97 2.10 -8.41
CA GLN A 215 -5.92 1.30 -9.64
C GLN A 215 -6.83 0.06 -9.56
N SER A 216 -7.15 -0.39 -8.34
CA SER A 216 -8.17 -1.40 -8.07
C SER A 216 -9.13 -0.92 -6.98
N PRO A 217 -10.35 -1.48 -6.86
CA PRO A 217 -11.20 -1.22 -5.71
C PRO A 217 -10.48 -1.60 -4.40
N LEU A 218 -10.50 -0.72 -3.41
CA LEU A 218 -10.01 -1.03 -2.07
C LEU A 218 -11.17 -1.61 -1.26
N VAL A 219 -10.97 -2.80 -0.69
CA VAL A 219 -12.00 -3.52 0.07
C VAL A 219 -11.59 -3.56 1.54
N ILE A 220 -12.40 -2.94 2.39
CA ILE A 220 -12.30 -3.04 3.84
C ILE A 220 -13.32 -4.09 4.30
N ARG A 221 -12.84 -5.03 5.12
CA ARG A 221 -13.63 -6.10 5.73
C ARG A 221 -13.55 -5.95 7.23
N ASP A 222 -14.65 -5.76 7.92
CA ASP A 222 -14.64 -5.65 9.39
C ASP A 222 -14.02 -6.90 10.05
#